data_AF-A0A8H5YEA7-F1
#
_entry.id   AF-A0A8H5YEA7-F1
#
_cell.length_a   1.000
_cell.length_b   1.000
_cell.length_c   1.000
_cell.angle_alpha   90.00
_cell.angle_beta   90.00
_cell.angle_gamma   90.00
#
_symmetry.space_group_name_H-M   'P 1'
#
loop_
_entity.id
_entity.type
_entity.pdbx_description
1 polymer ?
#
loop_
_entity_poly.entity_id
_entity_poly.type
_entity_poly.pdbx_seq_one_letter_code
_entity_poly.pdbx_strand_id
1 'polypeptide(L)'
;MPLTEATVKDHLATSSNHFTLSLTLPDAGLAPMQPGRVQVTTDNKLKRFAKIVELGAAGLPIANSTPSELDELASTLMNLLTSAAKAAGRPTQKGTRTAPWWTKECAGAAAAFRAIKRLYPLGFNEEV
;
A
#
# COMPACT_ATOMS: atom_id res chain seq x y z
N MET A 1 25.04 12.29 -0.31
CA MET A 1 24.26 11.59 0.72
C MET A 1 23.41 12.64 1.43
N PRO A 2 22.07 12.64 1.35
CA PRO A 2 21.30 13.62 2.08
C PRO A 2 21.41 13.29 3.58
N LEU A 3 21.92 14.26 4.36
CA LEU A 3 22.24 14.06 5.77
C LEU A 3 20.99 14.37 6.61
N THR A 4 20.63 13.46 7.53
CA THR A 4 19.60 13.75 8.53
C THR A 4 20.15 14.76 9.53
N GLU A 5 19.37 15.80 9.83
CA GLU A 5 19.76 16.81 10.80
C GLU A 5 18.98 16.62 12.11
N ALA A 6 19.67 16.72 13.24
CA ALA A 6 19.07 16.68 14.57
C ALA A 6 19.40 17.99 15.30
N THR A 7 18.38 18.69 15.79
CA THR A 7 18.56 19.93 16.55
C THR A 7 17.81 19.85 17.87
N VAL A 8 18.43 20.36 18.94
CA VAL A 8 17.73 20.55 20.22
C VAL A 8 16.82 21.77 20.08
N LYS A 9 15.56 21.64 20.50
CA LYS A 9 14.56 22.71 20.49
C LYS A 9 14.34 23.20 21.91
N ASP A 10 15.20 24.13 22.35
CA ASP A 10 15.17 24.67 23.72
C ASP A 10 13.85 25.38 24.06
N HIS A 11 13.18 25.98 23.07
CA HIS A 11 11.86 26.60 23.25
C HIS A 11 10.73 25.58 23.47
N LEU A 12 10.98 24.28 23.26
CA LEU A 12 10.07 23.19 23.57
C LEU A 12 10.48 22.47 24.88
N ALA A 13 11.37 23.07 25.68
CA ALA A 13 11.72 22.54 26.98
C ALA A 13 10.53 22.72 27.94
N THR A 14 9.90 21.61 28.30
CA THR A 14 9.07 21.56 29.51
C THR A 14 10.01 21.51 30.70
N SER A 15 9.72 22.22 31.81
CA SER A 15 10.58 22.40 33.00
C SER A 15 11.05 21.13 33.74
N SER A 16 10.89 19.96 33.11
CA SER A 16 11.55 18.68 33.38
C SER A 16 12.98 18.65 32.83
N ASN A 17 13.87 17.84 33.43
CA ASN A 17 15.25 17.63 32.97
C ASN A 17 15.36 16.79 31.65
N HIS A 18 14.54 17.08 30.65
CA HIS A 18 14.55 16.41 29.35
C HIS A 18 14.66 17.43 28.23
N PHE A 19 15.44 17.09 27.20
CA PHE A 19 15.60 17.91 25.99
C PHE A 19 14.67 17.43 24.88
N THR A 20 14.03 18.38 24.19
CA THR A 20 13.23 18.08 23.00
C THR A 20 14.13 18.11 21.76
N LEU A 21 14.23 16.98 21.06
CA LEU A 21 14.99 16.85 19.81
C LEU A 21 14.06 16.95 18.61
N SER A 22 14.39 17.81 17.65
CA SER A 22 13.75 17.90 16.34
C SER A 22 14.64 17.22 15.31
N LEU A 23 14.09 16.22 14.63
CA LEU A 23 14.78 15.47 13.58
C LEU A 23 14.21 15.87 12.21
N THR A 24 15.04 16.41 11.34
CA THR A 24 14.69 16.69 9.95
C THR A 24 15.23 15.56 9.07
N LEU A 25 14.32 14.74 8.56
CA LEU A 25 14.65 13.69 7.62
C LEU A 25 14.59 14.27 6.19
N PRO A 26 15.59 14.01 5.34
CA PRO A 26 15.45 14.33 3.93
C PRO A 26 14.26 13.54 3.36
N ASP A 27 13.51 14.17 2.46
CA ASP A 27 12.38 13.53 1.78
C ASP A 27 12.90 12.34 0.95
N ALA A 28 12.88 11.16 1.59
CA ALA A 28 13.04 9.89 0.92
C ALA A 28 11.72 9.65 0.21
N GLY A 29 11.57 10.25 -0.97
CA GLY A 29 10.36 10.20 -1.78
C GLY A 29 9.71 8.82 -1.66
N LEU A 30 8.42 8.81 -1.32
CA LEU A 30 7.69 7.58 -0.98
C LEU A 30 8.03 6.49 -2.00
N ALA A 31 8.66 5.42 -1.52
CA ALA A 31 8.93 4.27 -2.38
C ALA A 31 7.61 3.88 -3.07
N PRO A 32 7.58 3.74 -4.41
CA PRO A 32 6.37 3.40 -5.13
C PRO A 32 5.72 2.22 -4.43
N MET A 33 4.47 2.43 -4.00
CA MET A 33 3.75 1.41 -3.26
C MET A 33 3.64 0.20 -4.19
N GLN A 34 4.44 -0.83 -3.93
CA GLN A 34 4.49 -2.02 -4.76
C GLN A 34 3.05 -2.52 -4.92
N PRO A 35 2.53 -2.65 -6.15
CA PRO A 35 1.16 -3.09 -6.36
C PRO A 35 0.96 -4.39 -5.58
N GLY A 36 0.09 -4.36 -4.58
CA GLY A 36 -0.14 -5.54 -3.74
C GLY A 36 -0.53 -6.72 -4.62
N ARG A 37 -0.03 -7.92 -4.28
CA ARG A 37 -0.37 -9.16 -5.01
C ARG A 37 -1.89 -9.24 -5.19
N VAL A 38 -2.36 -9.57 -6.39
CA VAL A 38 -3.79 -9.67 -6.65
C VAL A 38 -4.32 -10.99 -6.08
N GLN A 39 -5.40 -10.93 -5.30
CA GLN A 39 -6.04 -12.11 -4.72
C GLN A 39 -7.32 -12.49 -5.47
N VAL A 40 -7.39 -13.77 -5.83
CA VAL A 40 -8.55 -14.45 -6.44
C VAL A 40 -8.93 -15.65 -5.56
N THR A 41 -9.46 -15.39 -4.35
CA THR A 41 -9.65 -16.43 -3.32
C THR A 41 -11.10 -16.86 -3.11
N THR A 42 -12.08 -16.03 -3.46
CA THR A 42 -13.50 -16.35 -3.29
C THR A 42 -14.07 -17.04 -4.53
N ASP A 43 -15.01 -17.96 -4.36
CA ASP A 43 -15.62 -18.75 -5.46
C ASP A 43 -16.11 -17.87 -6.63
N ASN A 44 -16.84 -16.79 -6.37
CA ASN A 44 -17.29 -15.86 -7.42
C ASN A 44 -16.14 -15.22 -8.21
N LYS A 45 -15.01 -14.95 -7.56
CA LYS A 45 -13.82 -14.39 -8.22
C LYS A 45 -13.10 -15.45 -9.04
N LEU A 46 -13.02 -16.68 -8.54
CA LEU A 46 -12.46 -17.83 -9.26
C LEU A 46 -13.27 -18.14 -10.52
N LYS A 47 -14.61 -18.18 -10.43
CA LYS A 47 -15.50 -18.35 -11.58
C LYS A 47 -15.29 -17.25 -12.63
N ARG A 48 -15.18 -16.00 -12.18
CA ARG A 48 -14.93 -14.87 -13.08
C ARG A 48 -13.54 -14.94 -13.72
N PHE A 49 -12.53 -15.32 -12.96
CA PHE A 49 -11.17 -15.54 -13.48
C PHE A 49 -11.16 -16.62 -14.55
N ALA A 50 -11.74 -17.79 -14.28
CA ALA A 50 -11.84 -18.90 -15.23
C ALA A 50 -12.51 -18.47 -16.54
N LYS A 51 -13.62 -17.74 -16.46
CA LYS A 51 -14.31 -17.21 -17.64
C LYS A 51 -13.43 -16.27 -18.48
N ILE A 52 -12.61 -15.43 -17.85
CA ILE A 52 -11.72 -14.51 -18.57
C ILE A 52 -10.56 -15.29 -19.21
N VAL A 53 -10.00 -16.28 -18.51
CA VAL A 53 -8.95 -17.15 -19.06
C VAL A 53 -9.47 -17.94 -20.27
N GLU A 54 -10.66 -18.52 -20.18
CA GLU A 54 -11.28 -19.27 -21.27
C GLU A 54 -11.47 -18.41 -22.52
N LEU A 55 -11.98 -17.18 -22.36
CA LEU A 55 -12.13 -16.24 -23.48
C LEU A 55 -10.78 -15.82 -24.09
N GLY A 56 -9.75 -15.64 -23.28
CA GLY A 56 -8.43 -15.22 -23.75
C GLY A 56 -7.59 -16.37 -24.32
N ALA A 57 -7.87 -17.61 -23.95
CA ALA A 57 -7.13 -18.79 -24.43
C ALA A 57 -7.24 -18.97 -25.95
N ALA A 58 -8.34 -18.52 -26.56
CA ALA A 58 -8.53 -18.54 -28.00
C ALA A 58 -7.53 -17.66 -28.78
N GLY A 59 -6.89 -16.70 -28.10
CA GLY A 59 -5.87 -15.82 -28.70
C GLY A 59 -4.43 -16.26 -28.43
N LEU A 60 -4.20 -17.44 -27.83
CA LEU A 60 -2.85 -17.93 -27.59
C LEU A 60 -2.20 -18.39 -28.90
N PRO A 61 -0.91 -18.06 -29.11
CA PRO A 61 -0.19 -18.57 -30.26
C PRO A 61 -0.05 -20.09 -30.16
N ILE A 62 -0.22 -20.77 -31.29
CA ILE A 62 0.12 -22.18 -31.42
C ILE A 62 1.63 -22.22 -31.62
N ALA A 63 2.37 -22.84 -30.70
CA ALA A 63 3.83 -22.92 -30.79
C ALA A 63 4.26 -24.06 -31.73
N ASN A 64 5.28 -23.81 -32.55
CA ASN A 64 5.81 -24.69 -33.59
C ASN A 64 7.33 -24.90 -33.36
N SER A 65 7.64 -25.54 -32.24
CA SER A 65 8.91 -26.25 -32.00
C SER A 65 10.20 -25.43 -31.87
N THR A 66 10.20 -24.10 -31.98
CA THR A 66 11.42 -23.29 -31.72
C THR A 66 11.47 -22.74 -30.29
N PRO A 67 12.67 -22.56 -29.69
CA PRO A 67 12.79 -21.97 -28.35
C PRO A 67 12.17 -20.58 -28.23
N SER A 68 12.31 -19.72 -29.24
CA SER A 68 11.74 -18.37 -29.24
C SER A 68 10.22 -18.38 -29.23
N GLU A 69 9.58 -19.33 -29.93
CA GLU A 69 8.12 -19.47 -29.92
C GLU A 69 7.61 -19.99 -28.57
N LEU A 70 8.41 -20.81 -27.87
CA LEU A 70 8.09 -21.23 -26.50
C LEU A 70 8.17 -20.06 -25.51
N ASP A 71 9.16 -19.18 -25.65
CA ASP A 71 9.28 -17.98 -24.81
C ASP A 71 8.15 -16.97 -25.07
N GLU A 72 7.73 -16.83 -26.33
CA GLU A 72 6.59 -16.00 -26.71
C GLU A 72 5.28 -16.58 -26.16
N LEU A 73 5.09 -17.90 -26.27
CA LEU A 73 3.95 -18.58 -25.67
C LEU A 73 3.92 -18.41 -24.14
N ALA A 74 5.07 -18.57 -23.46
CA ALA A 74 5.16 -18.37 -22.02
C ALA A 74 4.80 -16.93 -21.62
N SER A 75 5.29 -15.95 -22.39
CA SER A 75 5.02 -14.53 -22.17
C SER A 75 3.54 -14.19 -22.36
N THR A 76 2.93 -14.67 -23.45
CA THR A 76 1.49 -14.46 -23.74
C THR A 76 0.60 -15.14 -22.69
N LEU A 77 0.94 -16.35 -22.25
CA LEU A 77 0.25 -17.05 -21.17
C LEU A 77 0.32 -16.26 -19.85
N MET A 78 1.52 -15.79 -19.48
CA MET A 78 1.73 -15.04 -18.24
C MET A 78 0.95 -13.71 -18.26
N ASN A 79 0.93 -13.04 -19.40
CA ASN A 79 0.16 -11.80 -19.60
C ASN A 79 -1.35 -12.04 -19.50
N LEU A 80 -1.85 -13.13 -20.10
CA LEU A 80 -3.26 -13.52 -19.99
C LEU A 80 -3.65 -13.79 -18.54
N LEU A 81 -2.92 -14.66 -17.84
CA LEU A 81 -3.21 -15.04 -16.46
C LEU A 81 -3.12 -13.82 -15.52
N THR A 82 -2.11 -12.97 -15.70
CA THR A 82 -1.95 -11.75 -14.90
C THR A 82 -3.10 -10.77 -15.14
N SER A 83 -3.51 -10.59 -16.39
CA SER A 83 -4.61 -9.68 -16.75
C SER A 83 -5.94 -10.21 -16.26
N ALA A 84 -6.19 -11.52 -16.39
CA ALA A 84 -7.37 -12.18 -15.85
C ALA A 84 -7.43 -12.07 -14.32
N ALA A 85 -6.29 -12.28 -13.63
CA ALA A 85 -6.20 -12.14 -12.18
C ALA A 85 -6.50 -10.70 -11.76
N LYS A 86 -5.91 -9.69 -12.40
CA LYS A 86 -6.18 -8.26 -12.14
C LYS A 86 -7.64 -7.89 -12.39
N ALA A 87 -8.23 -8.40 -13.46
CA ALA A 87 -9.61 -8.12 -13.82
C ALA A 87 -10.58 -8.76 -12.82
N ALA A 88 -10.38 -10.02 -12.44
CA ALA A 88 -11.28 -10.78 -11.55
C ALA A 88 -11.06 -10.52 -10.06
N GLY A 89 -9.81 -10.27 -9.67
CA GLY A 89 -9.37 -10.17 -8.28
C GLY A 89 -9.48 -8.76 -7.70
N ARG A 90 -8.94 -8.63 -6.49
CA ARG A 90 -8.68 -7.31 -5.87
C ARG A 90 -7.19 -7.24 -5.49
N PRO A 91 -6.57 -6.06 -5.56
CA PRO A 91 -5.26 -5.88 -4.96
C PRO A 91 -5.37 -6.29 -3.50
N THR A 92 -4.46 -7.13 -3.03
CA THR A 92 -4.28 -7.30 -1.59
C THR A 92 -3.86 -5.93 -1.10
N GLN A 93 -4.79 -5.18 -0.50
CA GLN A 93 -4.37 -4.07 0.33
C GLN A 93 -3.51 -4.72 1.39
N LYS A 94 -2.23 -4.34 1.43
CA LYS A 94 -1.31 -4.72 2.48
C LYS A 94 -2.04 -4.30 3.75
N GLY A 95 -2.65 -5.27 4.43
CA GLY A 95 -3.61 -5.01 5.49
C GLY A 95 -2.97 -4.00 6.42
N THR A 96 -3.72 -2.96 6.77
CA THR A 96 -3.35 -2.00 7.81
C THR A 96 -2.57 -2.78 8.85
N ARG A 97 -1.25 -2.51 8.96
CA ARG A 97 -0.32 -3.30 9.78
C ARG A 97 -1.08 -3.72 11.01
N THR A 98 -1.25 -5.02 11.25
CA THR A 98 -1.76 -5.54 12.52
C THR A 98 -0.77 -5.06 13.57
N ALA A 99 -1.00 -3.85 14.07
CA ALA A 99 -0.30 -3.24 15.17
C ALA A 99 -0.89 -3.93 16.39
N PRO A 100 -0.21 -4.94 16.98
CA PRO A 100 -0.79 -5.73 18.07
C PRO A 100 -1.03 -4.87 19.32
N TRP A 101 -0.33 -3.73 19.38
CA TRP A 101 -0.48 -2.67 20.36
C TRP A 101 -1.62 -1.69 20.06
N TRP A 102 -2.30 -1.80 18.92
CA TRP A 102 -3.43 -0.94 18.54
C TRP A 102 -4.74 -1.51 19.12
N THR A 103 -5.03 -1.14 20.36
CA THR A 103 -6.23 -1.59 21.06
C THR A 103 -7.49 -0.90 20.54
N LYS A 104 -8.67 -1.38 20.98
CA LYS A 104 -9.94 -0.69 20.70
C LYS A 104 -9.96 0.73 21.27
N GLU A 105 -9.32 0.96 22.43
CA GLU A 105 -9.22 2.32 22.98
C GLU A 105 -8.36 3.22 22.08
N CYS A 106 -7.21 2.73 21.60
CA CYS A 106 -6.37 3.48 20.67
C CYS A 106 -7.12 3.84 19.37
N ALA A 107 -7.93 2.92 18.84
CA ALA A 107 -8.77 3.18 17.67
C ALA A 107 -9.82 4.27 17.94
N GLY A 108 -10.49 4.21 19.10
CA GLY A 108 -11.46 5.22 19.54
C GLY A 108 -10.83 6.60 19.72
N ALA A 109 -9.71 6.67 20.43
CA ALA A 109 -8.97 7.91 20.64
C ALA A 109 -8.50 8.54 19.32
N ALA A 110 -7.97 7.73 18.39
CA ALA A 110 -7.56 8.19 17.07
C ALA A 110 -8.75 8.69 16.23
N ALA A 111 -9.92 8.04 16.32
CA ALA A 111 -11.13 8.48 15.64
C ALA A 111 -11.63 9.82 16.20
N ALA A 112 -11.67 9.97 17.52
CA ALA A 112 -12.03 11.21 18.20
C ALA A 112 -11.09 12.37 17.82
N PHE A 113 -9.77 12.13 17.86
CA PHE A 113 -8.77 13.11 17.45
C PHE A 113 -8.94 13.55 15.99
N ARG A 114 -9.19 12.60 15.07
CA ARG A 114 -9.46 12.91 13.66
C ARG A 114 -10.75 13.69 13.48
N ALA A 115 -11.79 13.43 14.27
CA ALA A 115 -13.03 14.18 14.24
C ALA A 115 -12.79 15.64 14.68
N ILE A 116 -12.07 15.85 15.78
CA ILE A 116 -11.68 17.19 16.27
C ILE A 116 -10.87 17.93 15.19
N LYS A 117 -9.86 17.29 14.59
CA LYS A 117 -9.04 17.90 13.54
C LYS A 117 -9.84 18.28 12.28
N ARG A 118 -10.93 17.56 11.97
CA ARG A 118 -11.84 17.92 10.87
C ARG A 118 -12.72 19.11 11.21
N LEU A 119 -13.12 19.25 12.46
CA LEU A 119 -13.92 20.37 12.95
C LEU A 119 -13.10 21.65 13.09
N TYR A 120 -11.80 21.52 13.40
CA TYR A 120 -10.87 22.64 13.60
C TYR A 120 -9.67 22.54 12.66
N PRO A 121 -9.84 22.81 11.35
CA PRO A 121 -8.77 22.66 10.36
C PRO A 121 -7.60 23.64 10.56
N LEU A 122 -7.81 24.77 11.24
CA LEU A 122 -6.78 25.77 11.55
C LEU A 122 -6.08 25.53 12.90
N GLY A 123 -6.49 24.53 13.68
CA GLY A 123 -5.93 24.25 15.00
C GLY A 123 -6.94 24.43 16.14
N PHE A 124 -6.70 23.76 17.25
CA PHE A 124 -7.48 23.89 18.49
C PHE A 124 -6.66 24.75 19.45
N ASN A 125 -7.21 25.91 19.85
CA ASN A 125 -6.57 26.99 20.61
C ASN A 125 -5.55 27.83 19.82
N GLU A 126 -6.03 28.82 19.06
CA GLU A 126 -5.22 29.96 18.57
C GLU A 126 -5.26 31.18 19.52
N GLU A 127 -5.74 31.02 20.76
CA GLU A 127 -5.75 32.09 21.77
C GLU A 127 -5.04 31.66 23.06
N VAL A 128 -3.69 31.73 23.05
CA VAL A 128 -2.84 31.96 24.24
C VAL A 128 -1.66 32.84 23.83
#